data_AF-A0AAQ4FFE4-F1
#
_entry.id   AF-A0AAQ4FFE4-F1
#
_cell.length_a   1.000
_cell.length_b   1.000
_cell.length_c   1.000
_cell.angle_alpha   90.00
_cell.angle_beta   90.00
_cell.angle_gamma   90.00
#
_symmetry.space_group_name_H-M   'P 1'
#
loop_
_entity.id
_entity.type
_entity.pdbx_description
1 polymer ?
#
loop_
_entity_poly.entity_id
_entity_poly.type
_entity_poly.pdbx_seq_one_letter_code
_entity_poly.pdbx_strand_id
1 'polypeptide(L)'
;MPKEAFPSGVVRVNEKGYMDKAMVIDWIRLVWNRRPGALLRHRSMLVLDASCGHLTESVKRALTEARTDFVVIPGGMTSTLQPLDMVLNKPFKDRVRQEYNEWMSGDNPKTLTGRLLRPPLATVCSWVLSAWRSLPDAMVQKAFKKCCISNMLDGTEDDALWKTVSDKESSSDDTDESSE
;
A
#
# COMPACT_ATOMS: atom_id res chain seq x y z
N MET A 1 20.93 3.75 -10.68
CA MET A 1 20.56 3.41 -9.29
C MET A 1 21.68 3.89 -8.39
N PRO A 2 21.41 4.52 -7.24
CA PRO A 2 22.45 4.96 -6.30
C PRO A 2 23.31 3.78 -5.82
N LYS A 3 24.59 4.02 -5.54
CA LYS A 3 25.54 3.01 -5.01
C LYS A 3 25.39 2.83 -3.48
N GLU A 4 24.15 2.78 -3.00
CA GLU A 4 23.82 2.66 -1.59
C GLU A 4 23.30 1.24 -1.31
N ALA A 5 23.55 0.72 -0.10
CA ALA A 5 22.97 -0.55 0.34
C ALA A 5 21.52 -0.30 0.80
N PHE A 6 20.57 -0.92 0.11
CA PHE A 6 19.15 -0.81 0.44
C PHE A 6 18.71 -1.94 1.39
N PRO A 7 17.67 -1.71 2.22
CA PRO A 7 17.05 -2.79 2.98
C PRO A 7 16.42 -3.84 2.06
N SER A 8 16.08 -5.01 2.62
CA SER A 8 15.47 -6.11 1.87
C SER A 8 14.23 -5.66 1.09
N GLY A 9 14.25 -5.80 -0.23
CA GLY A 9 13.14 -5.39 -1.10
C GLY A 9 13.58 -5.18 -2.55
N VAL A 10 12.66 -4.74 -3.39
CA VAL A 10 12.93 -4.35 -4.78
C VAL A 10 12.77 -2.84 -4.90
N VAL A 11 13.87 -2.13 -5.15
CA VAL A 11 13.85 -0.68 -5.39
C VAL A 11 14.05 -0.43 -6.88
N ARG A 12 13.17 0.37 -7.49
CA ARG A 12 13.26 0.80 -8.90
C ARG A 12 13.04 2.30 -8.97
N VAL A 13 13.76 2.95 -9.88
CA VAL A 13 13.66 4.39 -10.13
C VAL A 13 13.61 4.62 -11.63
N ASN A 14 12.86 5.63 -12.06
CA ASN A 14 12.91 6.17 -13.41
C ASN A 14 13.05 7.70 -13.33
N GLU A 15 13.38 8.32 -14.46
CA GLU A 15 13.59 9.78 -14.52
C GLU A 15 12.30 10.57 -14.28
N LYS A 16 11.14 9.98 -14.60
CA LYS A 16 9.86 10.68 -14.58
C LYS A 16 9.19 10.71 -13.21
N GLY A 17 9.58 9.82 -12.30
CA GLY A 17 9.03 9.72 -10.95
C GLY A 17 7.60 9.15 -10.86
N TYR A 18 7.07 8.58 -11.94
CA TYR A 18 5.75 7.94 -11.97
C TYR A 18 5.81 6.54 -12.58
N MET A 19 4.77 5.74 -12.29
CA MET A 19 4.69 4.35 -12.75
C MET A 19 4.36 4.27 -14.23
N ASP A 20 5.37 4.07 -15.08
CA ASP A 20 5.20 3.90 -16.52
C ASP A 20 5.04 2.41 -16.91
N LYS A 21 4.69 2.17 -18.18
CA LYS A 21 4.56 0.83 -18.77
C LYS A 21 5.76 -0.08 -18.46
N ALA A 22 6.99 0.42 -18.62
CA ALA A 22 8.18 -0.40 -18.44
C ALA A 22 8.35 -0.81 -16.97
N MET A 23 8.10 0.12 -16.05
CA MET A 23 8.12 -0.17 -14.62
C MET A 23 7.04 -1.19 -14.24
N VAL A 24 5.84 -1.12 -14.82
CA VAL A 24 4.74 -2.06 -14.50
C VAL A 24 5.10 -3.47 -14.94
N ILE A 25 5.66 -3.62 -16.14
CA ILE A 25 6.18 -4.91 -16.64
C ILE A 25 7.28 -5.45 -15.72
N ASP A 26 8.20 -4.60 -15.29
CA ASP A 26 9.24 -4.99 -14.35
C ASP A 26 8.68 -5.42 -12.99
N TRP A 27 7.67 -4.72 -12.47
CA TRP A 27 6.98 -5.08 -11.23
C TRP A 27 6.26 -6.43 -11.37
N ILE A 28 5.58 -6.68 -12.49
CA ILE A 28 4.95 -7.99 -12.76
C ILE A 28 6.01 -9.10 -12.70
N ARG A 29 7.15 -8.91 -13.36
CA ARG A 29 8.23 -9.91 -13.40
C ARG A 29 8.88 -10.16 -12.04
N LEU A 30 9.17 -9.09 -11.29
CA LEU A 30 10.01 -9.15 -10.09
C LEU A 30 9.21 -9.36 -8.81
N VAL A 31 7.96 -8.89 -8.77
CA VAL A 31 7.12 -8.91 -7.58
C VAL A 31 5.95 -9.85 -7.81
N TRP A 32 5.09 -9.57 -8.77
CA TRP A 32 3.86 -10.36 -8.98
C TRP A 32 4.18 -11.83 -9.23
N ASN A 33 5.02 -12.14 -10.22
CA ASN A 33 5.37 -13.51 -10.61
C ASN A 33 6.30 -14.22 -9.61
N ARG A 34 6.72 -13.54 -8.54
CA ARG A 34 7.56 -14.10 -7.47
C ARG A 34 6.87 -14.10 -6.11
N ARG A 35 5.62 -13.65 -6.04
CA ARG A 35 4.82 -13.67 -4.79
C ARG A 35 4.65 -15.12 -4.29
N PRO A 36 4.43 -15.32 -2.98
CA PRO A 36 4.10 -16.64 -2.44
C PRO A 36 2.95 -17.28 -3.22
N GLY A 37 3.14 -18.54 -3.64
CA GLY A 37 2.16 -19.28 -4.45
C GLY A 37 2.19 -19.01 -5.96
N ALA A 38 2.97 -18.05 -6.47
CA ALA A 38 3.03 -17.75 -7.92
C ALA A 38 3.41 -18.97 -8.78
N LEU A 39 4.34 -19.80 -8.28
CA LEU A 39 4.83 -20.99 -8.98
C LEU A 39 3.75 -22.08 -9.15
N LEU A 40 2.70 -22.05 -8.34
CA LEU A 40 1.56 -22.97 -8.46
C LEU A 40 0.67 -22.63 -9.67
N ARG A 41 0.84 -21.43 -10.26
CA ARG A 41 0.11 -20.95 -11.44
C ARG A 41 -1.41 -21.03 -11.30
N HIS A 42 -1.92 -20.93 -10.08
CA HIS A 42 -3.35 -20.76 -9.84
C HIS A 42 -3.84 -19.46 -10.46
N ARG A 43 -5.10 -19.49 -10.92
CA ARG A 43 -5.77 -18.27 -11.40
C ARG A 43 -5.78 -17.23 -10.28
N SER A 44 -5.37 -16.01 -10.59
CA SER A 44 -5.28 -14.92 -9.62
C SER A 44 -5.97 -13.69 -10.16
N MET A 45 -6.35 -12.76 -9.30
CA MET A 45 -6.93 -11.48 -9.69
C MET A 45 -6.01 -10.34 -9.26
N LEU A 46 -5.81 -9.36 -10.15
CA LEU A 46 -5.10 -8.13 -9.85
C LEU A 46 -6.01 -6.93 -10.14
N VAL A 47 -6.29 -6.15 -9.10
CA VAL A 47 -7.12 -4.95 -9.16
C VAL A 47 -6.23 -3.72 -9.14
N LEU A 48 -6.27 -2.87 -10.17
CA LEU A 48 -5.52 -1.60 -10.24
C LEU A 48 -6.42 -0.45 -10.72
N ASP A 49 -5.97 0.78 -10.50
CA ASP A 49 -6.60 1.98 -11.06
C ASP A 49 -6.43 2.08 -12.59
N ALA A 50 -7.20 2.97 -13.19
CA ALA A 50 -7.19 3.23 -14.63
C ALA A 50 -6.00 4.08 -15.12
N SER A 51 -4.86 4.06 -14.43
CA SER A 51 -3.65 4.78 -14.86
C SER A 51 -3.16 4.27 -16.22
N CYS A 52 -2.76 5.19 -17.11
CA CYS A 52 -2.43 4.86 -18.50
C CYS A 52 -1.29 3.85 -18.66
N GLY A 53 -0.35 3.79 -17.70
CA GLY A 53 0.72 2.79 -17.67
C GLY A 53 0.21 1.35 -17.47
N HIS A 54 -0.89 1.18 -16.73
CA HIS A 54 -1.49 -0.13 -16.43
C HIS A 54 -2.30 -0.67 -17.61
N LEU A 55 -2.92 0.21 -18.40
CA LEU A 55 -3.92 -0.18 -19.40
C LEU A 55 -3.33 -0.60 -20.76
N THR A 56 -2.00 -0.59 -20.89
CA THR A 56 -1.33 -0.95 -22.15
C THR A 56 -1.49 -2.43 -22.50
N GLU A 57 -1.51 -2.74 -23.81
CA GLU A 57 -1.67 -4.11 -24.30
C GLU A 57 -0.55 -5.04 -23.82
N SER A 58 0.68 -4.53 -23.73
CA SER A 58 1.80 -5.31 -23.20
C SER A 58 1.61 -5.70 -21.74
N VAL A 59 1.01 -4.83 -20.92
CA VAL A 59 0.73 -5.14 -19.51
C VAL A 59 -0.37 -6.18 -19.40
N LYS A 60 -1.47 -6.02 -20.15
CA LYS A 60 -2.54 -7.01 -20.22
C LYS A 60 -2.01 -8.39 -20.63
N ARG A 61 -1.21 -8.45 -21.69
CA ARG A 61 -0.57 -9.70 -22.15
C ARG A 61 0.29 -10.34 -21.06
N ALA A 62 1.14 -9.56 -20.38
CA ALA A 62 1.99 -10.07 -19.30
C ALA A 62 1.19 -10.65 -18.13
N LEU A 63 0.04 -10.05 -17.78
CA LEU A 63 -0.86 -10.56 -16.75
C LEU A 63 -1.58 -11.85 -17.21
N THR A 64 -2.03 -11.90 -18.47
CA THR A 64 -2.62 -13.10 -19.07
C THR A 64 -1.64 -14.28 -19.06
N GLU A 65 -0.39 -14.06 -19.45
CA GLU A 65 0.68 -15.08 -19.38
C GLU A 65 0.93 -15.57 -17.95
N ALA A 66 0.75 -14.68 -16.97
CA ALA A 66 0.79 -14.98 -15.54
C ALA A 66 -0.52 -15.58 -14.97
N ARG A 67 -1.49 -15.98 -15.82
CA ARG A 67 -2.81 -16.50 -15.43
C ARG A 67 -3.55 -15.59 -14.45
N THR A 68 -3.46 -14.29 -14.68
CA THR A 68 -4.03 -13.26 -13.82
C THR A 68 -5.15 -12.50 -14.53
N ASP A 69 -6.33 -12.47 -13.92
CA ASP A 69 -7.43 -11.60 -14.34
C ASP A 69 -7.13 -10.17 -13.93
N PHE A 70 -7.16 -9.25 -14.90
CA PHE A 70 -6.94 -7.84 -14.67
C PHE A 70 -8.27 -7.11 -14.48
N VAL A 71 -8.46 -6.50 -13.32
CA VAL A 71 -9.65 -5.73 -12.97
C VAL A 71 -9.26 -4.26 -12.82
N VAL A 72 -9.98 -3.39 -13.52
CA VAL A 72 -9.71 -1.95 -13.54
C VAL A 72 -10.73 -1.23 -12.68
N ILE A 73 -10.25 -0.44 -11.72
CA ILE A 73 -11.07 0.50 -10.96
C ILE A 73 -11.41 1.69 -11.86
N PRO A 74 -12.69 2.02 -12.05
CA PRO A 74 -13.09 3.17 -12.86
C PRO A 74 -12.48 4.48 -12.32
N GLY A 75 -12.23 5.43 -13.24
CA GLY A 75 -11.75 6.76 -12.87
C GLY A 75 -12.68 7.43 -11.86
N GLY A 76 -12.11 8.07 -10.83
CA GLY A 76 -12.87 8.70 -9.75
C GLY A 76 -13.36 7.76 -8.65
N MET A 77 -13.17 6.44 -8.79
CA MET A 77 -13.63 5.45 -7.80
C MET A 77 -12.52 4.93 -6.88
N THR A 78 -11.30 5.42 -7.02
CA THR A 78 -10.16 5.02 -6.16
C THR A 78 -10.47 5.22 -4.67
N SER A 79 -11.10 6.33 -4.30
CA SER A 79 -11.49 6.63 -2.92
C SER A 79 -12.65 5.79 -2.37
N THR A 80 -13.04 4.72 -3.07
CA THR A 80 -14.14 3.83 -2.68
C THR A 80 -13.76 2.37 -2.91
N LEU A 81 -13.18 2.08 -4.08
CA LEU A 81 -12.92 0.73 -4.56
C LEU A 81 -11.45 0.30 -4.46
N GLN A 82 -10.53 1.22 -4.13
CA GLN A 82 -9.11 0.88 -4.01
C GLN A 82 -8.73 0.63 -2.54
N PRO A 83 -8.39 -0.61 -2.14
CA PRO A 83 -8.08 -0.93 -0.74
C PRO A 83 -6.95 -0.07 -0.15
N LEU A 84 -5.95 0.25 -0.98
CA LEU A 84 -4.85 1.12 -0.59
C LEU A 84 -5.35 2.50 -0.20
N ASP A 85 -6.12 3.18 -1.04
CA ASP A 85 -6.59 4.55 -0.75
C ASP A 85 -7.68 4.61 0.32
N MET A 86 -8.52 3.57 0.40
CA MET A 86 -9.61 3.51 1.36
C MET A 86 -9.17 3.26 2.79
N VAL A 87 -8.16 2.42 3.00
CA VAL A 87 -7.83 1.92 4.34
C VAL A 87 -6.34 2.02 4.64
N LEU A 88 -5.46 1.61 3.73
CA LEU A 88 -4.06 1.32 4.08
C LEU A 88 -3.14 2.55 3.96
N ASN A 89 -3.39 3.45 3.00
CA ASN A 89 -2.50 4.57 2.69
C ASN A 89 -2.42 5.58 3.83
N LYS A 90 -3.50 5.83 4.58
CA LYS A 90 -3.48 6.75 5.74
C LYS A 90 -2.54 6.23 6.84
N PRO A 91 -2.78 5.08 7.49
CA PRO A 91 -1.91 4.58 8.56
C PRO A 91 -0.47 4.34 8.06
N PHE A 92 -0.30 3.88 6.82
CA PHE A 92 1.03 3.76 6.21
C PHE A 92 1.77 5.11 6.13
N LYS A 93 1.13 6.15 5.56
CA LYS A 93 1.74 7.49 5.43
C LYS A 93 1.96 8.14 6.79
N ASP A 94 1.09 7.90 7.76
CA ASP A 94 1.24 8.41 9.12
C ASP A 94 2.47 7.80 9.80
N ARG A 95 2.71 6.49 9.63
CA ARG A 95 3.93 5.85 10.15
C ARG A 95 5.20 6.35 9.45
N VAL A 96 5.20 6.52 8.12
CA VAL A 96 6.34 7.13 7.42
C VAL A 96 6.59 8.55 7.90
N ARG A 97 5.54 9.33 8.16
CA ARG A 97 5.65 10.70 8.68
C ARG A 97 6.24 10.72 10.09
N GLN A 98 5.85 9.77 10.94
CA GLN A 98 6.43 9.63 12.28
C GLN A 98 7.94 9.40 12.21
N GLU A 99 8.38 8.43 11.40
CA GLU A 99 9.81 8.12 11.20
C GLU A 99 10.59 9.32 10.65
N TYR A 100 9.99 10.06 9.71
CA TYR A 100 10.56 11.30 9.22
C TYR A 100 10.69 12.38 10.32
N ASN A 101 9.68 12.55 11.16
CA ASN A 101 9.70 13.54 12.25
C ASN A 101 10.74 13.18 13.32
N GLU A 102 10.85 11.91 13.68
CA GLU A 102 11.88 11.40 14.59
C GLU A 102 13.27 11.69 14.02
N TRP A 103 13.47 11.41 12.73
CA TRP A 103 14.71 11.77 12.04
C TRP A 103 14.93 13.29 12.04
N MET A 104 13.95 14.10 11.69
CA MET A 104 14.06 15.58 11.72
C MET A 104 14.46 16.13 13.10
N SER A 105 14.04 15.48 14.18
CA SER A 105 14.37 15.87 15.57
C SER A 105 15.75 15.43 16.03
N GLY A 106 16.39 14.49 15.32
CA GLY A 106 17.71 13.99 15.64
C GLY A 106 18.85 14.92 15.22
N ASP A 107 20.07 14.57 15.64
CA ASP A 107 21.28 15.31 15.25
C ASP A 107 21.75 14.90 13.84
N ASN A 108 21.02 15.38 12.83
CA ASN A 108 21.25 15.01 11.44
C ASN A 108 22.14 16.02 10.70
N PRO A 109 22.90 15.55 9.69
CA PRO A 109 23.80 16.40 8.92
C PRO A 109 23.13 17.65 8.34
N LYS A 110 23.82 18.78 8.46
CA LYS A 110 23.39 20.08 7.93
C LYS A 110 24.38 20.57 6.86
N THR A 111 23.89 21.37 5.92
CA THR A 111 24.73 22.13 4.99
C THR A 111 25.61 23.11 5.77
N LEU A 112 26.64 23.66 5.10
CA LEU A 112 27.43 24.78 5.63
C LEU A 112 26.57 26.00 6.02
N THR A 113 25.38 26.13 5.42
CA THR A 113 24.39 27.19 5.72
C THR A 113 23.40 26.79 6.82
N GLY A 114 23.62 25.68 7.51
CA GLY A 114 22.80 25.21 8.63
C GLY A 114 21.48 24.54 8.24
N ARG A 115 21.21 24.31 6.95
CA ARG A 115 19.99 23.64 6.48
C ARG A 115 20.15 22.13 6.61
N LEU A 116 19.11 21.43 7.07
CA LEU A 116 19.14 19.98 7.13
C LEU A 116 19.37 19.37 5.73
N LEU A 117 20.26 18.38 5.64
CA LEU A 117 20.42 17.61 4.40
C LEU A 117 19.18 16.76 4.13
N ARG A 118 19.10 16.18 2.94
CA ARG A 118 18.06 15.20 2.63
C ARG A 118 18.42 13.87 3.29
N PRO A 119 17.44 13.10 3.82
CA PRO A 119 17.72 11.75 4.29
C PRO A 119 18.25 10.89 3.13
N PRO A 120 19.24 10.01 3.37
CA PRO A 120 19.69 9.03 2.38
C PRO A 120 18.53 8.17 1.87
N LEU A 121 18.61 7.70 0.63
CA LEU A 121 17.54 6.91 0.04
C LEU A 121 17.36 5.57 0.77
N ALA A 122 18.46 4.97 1.23
CA ALA A 122 18.41 3.78 2.07
C ALA A 122 17.57 4.00 3.35
N THR A 123 17.70 5.16 3.99
CA THR A 123 16.92 5.55 5.17
C THR A 123 15.44 5.72 4.85
N VAL A 124 15.12 6.38 3.72
CA VAL A 124 13.72 6.50 3.28
C VAL A 124 13.13 5.12 2.99
N CYS A 125 13.88 4.22 2.35
CA CYS A 125 13.45 2.85 2.12
C CYS A 125 13.24 2.06 3.42
N SER A 126 14.04 2.30 4.47
CA SER A 126 13.82 1.64 5.76
C SER A 126 12.54 2.13 6.45
N TRP A 127 12.21 3.42 6.35
CA TRP A 127 10.93 3.96 6.84
C TRP A 127 9.74 3.36 6.11
N VAL A 128 9.81 3.27 4.77
CA VAL A 128 8.77 2.63 3.94
C VAL A 128 8.58 1.16 4.33
N LEU A 129 9.67 0.42 4.53
CA LEU A 129 9.60 -0.99 4.92
C LEU A 129 9.06 -1.18 6.34
N SER A 130 9.51 -0.33 7.28
CA SER A 130 9.00 -0.28 8.67
C SER A 130 7.49 -0.03 8.68
N ALA A 131 7.04 1.00 7.97
CA ALA A 131 5.63 1.36 7.87
C ALA A 131 4.75 0.28 7.22
N TRP A 132 5.26 -0.41 6.20
CA TRP A 132 4.53 -1.54 5.62
C TRP A 132 4.40 -2.71 6.60
N ARG A 133 5.48 -3.04 7.32
CA ARG A 133 5.50 -4.15 8.28
C ARG A 133 4.67 -3.89 9.54
N SER A 134 4.41 -2.63 9.88
CA SER A 134 3.57 -2.29 11.02
C SER A 134 2.07 -2.43 10.75
N LEU A 135 1.65 -2.59 9.48
CA LEU A 135 0.24 -2.77 9.15
C LEU A 135 -0.21 -4.20 9.52
N PRO A 136 -1.27 -4.37 10.34
CA PRO A 136 -1.77 -5.70 10.67
C PRO A 136 -2.39 -6.41 9.46
N ASP A 137 -2.18 -7.72 9.34
CA ASP A 137 -2.80 -8.55 8.28
C ASP A 137 -4.33 -8.43 8.29
N ALA A 138 -4.95 -8.33 9.47
CA ALA A 138 -6.38 -8.12 9.62
C ALA A 138 -6.87 -6.81 9.00
N MET A 139 -6.04 -5.76 9.00
CA MET A 139 -6.35 -4.48 8.35
C MET A 139 -6.32 -4.63 6.83
N VAL A 140 -5.36 -5.38 6.29
CA VAL A 140 -5.29 -5.69 4.86
C VAL A 140 -6.54 -6.46 4.44
N GLN A 141 -6.92 -7.52 5.17
CA GLN A 141 -8.14 -8.29 4.89
C GLN A 141 -9.40 -7.39 4.93
N LYS A 142 -9.51 -6.54 5.95
CA LYS A 142 -10.62 -5.58 6.08
C LYS A 142 -10.68 -4.61 4.90
N ALA A 143 -9.53 -4.15 4.39
CA ALA A 143 -9.47 -3.24 3.25
C ALA A 143 -10.07 -3.87 1.98
N PHE A 144 -9.75 -5.14 1.70
CA PHE A 144 -10.32 -5.84 0.55
C PHE A 144 -11.83 -6.07 0.68
N LYS A 145 -12.32 -6.44 1.87
CA LYS A 145 -13.76 -6.61 2.12
C LYS A 145 -14.53 -5.29 2.03
N LYS A 146 -13.94 -4.20 2.50
CA LYS A 146 -14.56 -2.86 2.43
C LYS A 146 -14.68 -2.33 1.01
N CYS A 147 -13.86 -2.84 0.08
CA CYS A 147 -13.91 -2.48 -1.33
C CYS A 147 -14.70 -3.49 -2.19
N CYS A 148 -15.47 -4.40 -1.59
CA CYS A 148 -16.22 -5.44 -2.30
C CYS A 148 -15.37 -6.40 -3.16
N ILE A 149 -14.09 -6.60 -2.82
CA ILE A 149 -13.19 -7.42 -3.65
C ILE A 149 -13.18 -8.88 -3.19
N SER A 150 -13.24 -9.12 -1.88
CA SER A 150 -13.09 -10.46 -1.29
C SER A 150 -14.28 -10.86 -0.42
N ASN A 151 -15.45 -10.27 -0.68
CA ASN A 151 -16.68 -10.51 0.06
C ASN A 151 -17.30 -11.83 -0.39
N MET A 152 -18.09 -12.42 0.50
CA MET A 152 -18.93 -13.56 0.17
C MET A 152 -19.97 -13.17 -0.90
N LEU A 153 -20.13 -14.03 -1.91
CA LEU A 153 -21.05 -13.79 -3.03
C LEU A 153 -22.53 -13.90 -2.63
N ASP A 154 -22.82 -14.44 -1.44
CA ASP A 154 -24.17 -14.57 -0.89
C ASP A 154 -24.68 -13.30 -0.20
N GLY A 155 -23.87 -12.22 -0.19
CA GLY A 155 -24.24 -10.93 0.38
C GLY A 155 -24.12 -10.85 1.91
N THR A 156 -23.71 -11.93 2.57
CA THR A 156 -23.59 -11.97 4.04
C THR A 156 -22.54 -11.01 4.60
N GLU A 157 -21.65 -10.48 3.75
CA GLU A 157 -20.59 -9.54 4.13
C GLU A 157 -20.79 -8.12 3.57
N ASP A 158 -21.94 -7.81 2.98
CA ASP A 158 -22.18 -6.51 2.32
C ASP A 158 -22.20 -5.34 3.32
N ASP A 159 -22.56 -5.60 4.57
CA ASP A 159 -22.52 -4.61 5.67
C ASP A 159 -21.12 -4.04 5.91
N ALA A 160 -20.05 -4.74 5.49
CA ALA A 160 -18.68 -4.25 5.63
C ALA A 160 -18.43 -2.93 4.87
N LEU A 161 -19.23 -2.64 3.84
CA LEU A 161 -19.19 -1.39 3.08
C LEU A 161 -19.52 -0.18 3.95
N TRP A 162 -20.57 -0.31 4.76
CA TRP A 162 -21.16 0.80 5.52
C TRP A 162 -20.49 1.03 6.86
N LYS A 163 -19.64 0.09 7.31
CA LYS A 163 -18.86 0.26 8.55
C LYS A 163 -17.82 1.37 8.37
N THR A 164 -18.04 2.49 9.05
CA THR A 164 -17.07 3.59 9.12
C THR A 164 -15.72 3.10 9.65
N VAL A 165 -14.62 3.67 9.15
CA VAL A 165 -13.30 3.55 9.80
C VAL A 165 -13.37 4.43 11.04
N SER A 166 -14.09 3.97 12.07
CA SER A 166 -14.12 4.72 13.32
C SER A 166 -12.79 4.49 14.02
N ASP A 167 -12.00 5.55 14.12
CA ASP A 167 -10.79 5.64 14.96
C ASP A 167 -11.15 5.71 16.47
N LYS A 168 -12.35 5.26 16.86
CA LYS A 168 -12.74 5.14 18.28
C LYS A 168 -12.62 3.67 18.68
N GLU A 169 -11.44 3.32 19.17
CA GLU A 169 -11.38 2.34 20.25
C GLU A 169 -12.42 2.77 21.29
N SER A 170 -13.31 1.85 21.63
CA SER A 170 -14.25 2.00 22.72
C SER A 170 -13.44 2.23 24.00
N SER A 171 -13.28 3.50 24.38
CA SER A 171 -13.01 3.87 25.76
C SER A 171 -14.18 3.34 26.57
N SER A 172 -13.99 2.17 27.18
CA SER A 172 -14.83 1.70 28.28
C SER A 172 -14.72 2.73 29.40
N ASP A 173 -15.81 3.44 29.66
CA ASP A 173 -15.98 4.16 30.92
C ASP A 173 -17.00 3.36 31.72
N ASP A 174 -16.48 2.41 32.49
CA ASP A 174 -17.15 1.92 33.70
C ASP A 174 -17.01 3.00 34.76
N THR A 175 -18.14 3.46 35.31
CA THR A 175 -18.38 4.03 36.67
C THR A 175 -19.66 4.87 36.59
N ASP A 176 -20.60 4.88 37.53
CA ASP A 176 -20.73 4.19 38.81
C ASP A 176 -22.23 4.22 39.17
N GLU A 177 -22.72 3.15 39.80
CA GLU A 177 -23.95 3.22 40.61
C GLU A 177 -23.76 4.28 41.70
N SER A 178 -24.63 5.27 41.76
CA SER A 178 -24.88 5.99 43.00
C SER A 178 -26.36 5.99 43.28
N SER A 179 -26.66 5.26 44.35
CA SER A 179 -27.93 5.18 45.06
C SER A 179 -28.24 6.55 45.67
N GLU A 180 -29.49 6.98 45.55
CA GLU A 180 -30.32 7.58 46.61
C GLU A 180 -31.79 7.62 46.17
#